data_AF-A0A1G8X542-F1
#
_entry.id   AF-A0A1G8X542-F1
#
_cell.length_a   1.000
_cell.length_b   1.000
_cell.length_c   1.000
_cell.angle_alpha   90.00
_cell.angle_beta   90.00
_cell.angle_gamma   90.00
#
_symmetry.space_group_name_H-M   'P 1'
#
loop_
_entity.id
_entity.type
_entity.pdbx_description
1 polymer ?
#
loop_
_entity_poly.entity_id
_entity_poly.type
_entity_poly.pdbx_seq_one_letter_code
_entity_poly.pdbx_strand_id
1 'polypeptide(L)' 'MDLESKLQELKYEYTHLQGDLEKIESTGQPTSKMTDRLSELEEEIKEVRQALKNK' A
#
# COMPACT_ATOMS: atom_id res chain seq x y z
N MET A 1 2.00 1.98 18.85
CA MET A 1 2.54 1.26 17.68
C MET A 1 3.87 1.90 17.33
N ASP A 2 4.91 1.09 17.10
CA ASP A 2 6.19 1.61 16.60
C ASP A 2 6.11 1.84 15.09
N LEU A 3 6.95 2.74 14.57
CA LEU A 3 7.00 3.05 13.13
C LEU A 3 7.40 1.83 12.30
N GLU A 4 8.20 0.90 12.84
CA GLU A 4 8.54 -0.36 12.15
C GLU A 4 7.31 -1.26 12.01
N SER A 5 6.49 -1.38 13.07
CA SER A 5 5.24 -2.13 13.03
C SER A 5 4.26 -1.53 12.03
N LYS A 6 4.10 -0.19 12.03
CA LYS A 6 3.27 0.52 11.05
C LYS A 6 3.76 0.27 9.63
N LEU A 7 5.08 0.31 9.41
CA LEU A 7 5.65 0.04 8.09
C LEU A 7 5.40 -1.40 7.62
N GLN A 8 5.44 -2.39 8.52
CA GLN A 8 5.11 -3.77 8.16
C GLN A 8 3.63 -3.94 7.79
N GLU A 9 2.72 -3.32 8.55
CA GLU A 9 1.28 -3.34 8.26
C GLU A 9 0.99 -2.71 6.89
N LEU A 10 1.54 -1.51 6.62
CA LEU A 10 1.34 -0.84 5.33
C LEU A 10 1.87 -1.66 4.14
N LYS A 11 3.02 -2.31 4.28
CA LYS A 11 3.57 -3.19 3.23
C LYS A 11 2.70 -4.43 3.01
N TYR A 12 2.14 -4.98 4.08
CA TYR A 12 1.22 -6.12 4.00
C TYR A 12 -0.05 -5.72 3.25
N GLU A 13 -0.66 -4.59 3.62
CA GLU A 13 -1.84 -4.04 2.95
C GLU A 13 -1.56 -3.77 1.47
N TYR A 14 -0.43 -3.14 1.14
CA TYR A 14 -0.02 -2.87 -0.25
C TYR A 14 0.06 -4.16 -1.07
N THR A 15 0.76 -5.18 -0.56
CA THR A 15 0.95 -6.45 -1.28
C THR A 15 -0.38 -7.18 -1.47
N HIS A 16 -1.25 -7.13 -0.46
CA HIS A 16 -2.57 -7.75 -0.53
C HIS A 16 -3.46 -7.04 -1.56
N LEU A 17 -3.51 -5.72 -1.51
CA LEU A 17 -4.30 -4.90 -2.42
C LEU A 17 -3.83 -5.04 -3.87
N GLN A 18 -2.52 -5.14 -4.10
CA GLN A 18 -1.96 -5.40 -5.43
C GLN A 18 -2.42 -6.77 -5.97
N GLY A 19 -2.40 -7.82 -5.14
CA GLY A 19 -2.88 -9.13 -5.56
C GLY A 19 -4.39 -9.17 -5.84
N ASP A 20 -5.19 -8.39 -5.12
CA ASP A 20 -6.62 -8.27 -5.41
C ASP A 20 -6.90 -7.41 -6.64
N LEU A 21 -6.08 -6.38 -6.87
CA LEU A 21 -6.12 -5.57 -8.09
C LEU A 21 -5.92 -6.46 -9.32
N GLU A 22 -4.87 -7.28 -9.34
CA GLU A 22 -4.57 -8.19 -10.47
C GLU A 22 -5.75 -9.14 -10.76
N LYS A 23 -6.41 -9.66 -9.73
CA LYS A 23 -7.62 -10.48 -9.89
C LYS A 23 -8.76 -9.69 -10.51
N ILE A 24 -9.01 -8.47 -10.04
CA ILE A 24 -10.12 -7.64 -10.54
C ILE A 24 -9.87 -7.19 -11.97
N GLU A 25 -8.63 -6.82 -12.31
CA GLU A 25 -8.22 -6.52 -13.69
C GLU A 25 -8.47 -7.72 -14.60
N SER A 26 -8.21 -8.95 -14.14
CA SER A 26 -8.50 -10.17 -14.91
C SER A 26 -9.99 -10.39 -15.19
N THR A 27 -10.88 -9.79 -14.41
CA THR A 27 -12.34 -9.83 -14.62
C THR A 27 -12.87 -8.71 -15.51
N GLY A 28 -12.01 -7.79 -15.96
CA GLY A 28 -12.37 -6.65 -16.80
C GLY A 28 -13.17 -5.57 -16.05
N GLN A 29 -13.17 -5.60 -14.72
CA GLN A 29 -13.84 -4.60 -13.90
C GLN A 29 -12.98 -3.32 -13.77
N PRO A 30 -13.59 -2.14 -13.57
CA PRO A 30 -12.86 -0.91 -13.37
C PRO A 30 -12.07 -0.93 -12.06
N THR A 31 -10.79 -0.60 -12.12
CA THR A 31 -9.87 -0.69 -10.97
C THR A 31 -9.40 0.66 -10.42
N SER A 32 -9.92 1.77 -10.94
CA SER A 32 -9.43 3.13 -10.61
C SER A 32 -9.37 3.42 -9.11
N LYS A 33 -10.38 3.00 -8.35
CA LYS A 33 -10.40 3.22 -6.89
C LYS A 33 -9.32 2.44 -6.14
N MET A 34 -8.97 1.25 -6.62
CA MET A 34 -7.93 0.42 -5.99
C MET A 34 -6.54 0.88 -6.41
N THR A 35 -6.36 1.40 -7.63
CA THR A 35 -5.11 2.04 -8.05
C THR A 35 -4.85 3.34 -7.28
N ASP A 36 -5.90 4.13 -7.01
CA ASP A 36 -5.80 5.32 -6.17
C ASP A 36 -5.35 4.93 -4.76
N ARG A 37 -5.98 3.90 -4.18
CA ARG A 37 -5.62 3.39 -2.85
C ARG A 37 -4.21 2.79 -2.78
N LEU A 38 -3.72 2.13 -3.83
CA LEU A 38 -2.33 1.68 -3.90
C LEU A 38 -1.37 2.86 -3.88
N SER A 39 -1.70 3.93 -4.60
CA SER A 39 -0.86 5.15 -4.64
C SER A 39 -0.80 5.83 -3.27
N GLU A 40 -1.93 5.89 -2.55
CA GLU A 40 -1.97 6.38 -1.17
C GLU A 40 -1.07 5.53 -0.25
N LEU A 41 -1.15 4.20 -0.35
CA LEU A 41 -0.32 3.30 0.45
C LEU A 41 1.18 3.47 0.15
N GLU A 42 1.57 3.71 -1.10
CA GLU A 42 2.96 4.01 -1.46
C GLU A 42 3.47 5.29 -0.80
N GLU A 43 2.63 6.34 -0.78
CA GLU A 43 2.96 7.61 -0.15
C GLU A 43 3.11 7.45 1.37
N GLU A 44 2.17 6.76 2.03
CA GLU A 44 2.24 6.46 3.46
C GLU A 44 3.48 5.62 3.82
N ILE A 45 3.82 4.59 3.03
CA ILE A 45 5.03 3.78 3.21
C ILE A 45 6.28 4.66 3.11
N LYS A 46 6.32 5.58 2.14
CA LYS A 46 7.45 6.48 1.93
C LYS A 46 7.62 7.43 3.10
N GLU A 47 6.53 8.02 3.61
CA GLU A 47 6.56 8.90 4.78
C GLU A 47 7.07 8.17 6.02
N VAL A 48 6.55 6.97 6.31
CA VAL A 48 6.97 6.19 7.47
C VAL A 48 8.44 5.78 7.37
N ARG A 49 8.92 5.39 6.17
CA ARG A 49 10.34 5.12 5.92
C ARG A 49 11.21 6.35 6.17
N GLN A 50 10.76 7.52 5.73
CA GLN A 50 11.48 8.77 5.93
C GLN A 50 11.54 9.14 7.42
N ALA A 51 10.44 8.96 8.15
CA ALA A 51 10.38 9.18 9.60
C ALA A 51 11.31 8.22 10.36
N LEU A 52 11.37 6.94 9.96
CA LEU A 52 12.31 5.96 10.52
C LEU A 52 13.77 6.32 10.27
N LYS A 53 14.08 6.83 9.06
CA LYS A 53 15.44 7.24 8.69
C LYS A 53 15.91 8.49 9.43
N ASN A 54 14.98 9.39 9.75
CA ASN A 54 15.25 10.66 10.44
C ASN A 54 15.24 10.51 11.98
N LYS A 55 15.09 9.30 12.49
CA LYS A 55 15.11 8.95 13.92
C LYS A 55 16.54 8.57 14.35
#